data_AF-A0A5N5D990-F1
#
_entry.id   AF-A0A5N5D990-F1
#
_cell.length_a   1.000
_cell.length_b   1.000
_cell.length_c   1.000
_cell.angle_alpha   90.00
_cell.angle_beta   90.00
_cell.angle_gamma   90.00
#
_symmetry.space_group_name_H-M   'P 1'
#
loop_
_entity.id
_entity.type
_entity.pdbx_description
1 polymer ?
#
loop_
_entity_poly.entity_id
_entity_poly.type
_entity_poly.pdbx_seq_one_letter_code
_entity_poly.pdbx_strand_id
1 'polypeptide(L)'
;MGVIDGRLVLNTGPRGTTAADTSSSLARLVDRVNELHDMPELIVHKTEIVIVGGWTFSQDTMEVLQAKYNKLDLENAVDTDADEPMRTGDLTRARSQSSAAQSDTPRKHELEWALAVNLIKSVLEKIDGLKSLEWETDLPFSKEIWAVIPENIQKLSLNLFVPDVEELGEHDPHPDYFTHDDLMYLVNFKNLRSLRLYNMVESFQSIIWETVWKNTGLTTLELEMRDDPITRDGDNGGKRFPVIDDNWKYNTKRVAADKYRGRDGFGFLHHAYGYGEYLDCVAISKGRNAAMRTMGELNTLPLTTLRLGNFVVDDTSFAKYFDGLRKIVFTPKCADAGFVLPEKLNGKVNIFTRPTGMGKGGPSEVSVEMVSEAPA
;
A
#
# COMPACT_ATOMS: atom_id res chain seq x y z
N MET A 1 6.57 -8.35 37.38
CA MET A 1 6.48 -8.71 35.95
C MET A 1 5.89 -7.53 35.22
N GLY A 2 6.75 -6.62 34.76
CA GLY A 2 6.37 -5.38 34.10
C GLY A 2 6.05 -5.61 32.63
N VAL A 3 5.12 -4.81 32.11
CA VAL A 3 4.57 -4.82 30.76
C VAL A 3 5.69 -4.93 29.71
N ILE A 4 5.79 -6.09 29.06
CA ILE A 4 6.59 -6.25 27.86
C ILE A 4 5.78 -5.61 26.74
N ASP A 5 6.18 -4.41 26.33
CA ASP A 5 5.68 -3.80 25.10
C ASP A 5 6.00 -4.78 23.95
N GLY A 6 4.97 -5.41 23.37
CA GLY A 6 5.12 -6.42 22.32
C GLY A 6 5.57 -5.84 20.98
N ARG A 7 5.73 -4.51 20.91
CA ARG A 7 6.07 -3.75 19.71
C ARG A 7 7.52 -3.29 19.72
N LEU A 8 8.17 -3.41 18.57
CA LEU A 8 9.47 -2.83 18.25
C LEU A 8 9.25 -1.68 17.26
N VAL A 9 9.93 -0.56 17.49
CA VAL A 9 9.89 0.59 16.57
C VAL A 9 11.29 0.83 16.05
N LEU A 10 11.44 0.83 14.72
CA LEU A 10 12.65 1.24 14.01
C LEU A 10 12.39 2.62 13.41
N ASN A 11 13.11 3.63 13.88
CA ASN A 11 12.95 4.99 13.39
C ASN A 11 14.02 5.30 12.35
N THR A 12 13.63 5.53 11.11
CA THR A 12 14.54 5.90 10.01
C THR A 12 14.99 7.35 10.10
N GLY A 13 14.21 8.24 10.74
CA GLY A 13 14.57 9.63 10.90
C GLY A 13 13.35 10.56 11.01
N PRO A 14 13.57 11.85 11.28
CA PRO A 14 12.49 12.83 11.23
C PRO A 14 11.97 13.05 9.80
N ARG A 15 10.65 13.22 9.65
CA ARG A 15 10.01 13.55 8.37
C ARG A 15 10.20 15.02 8.05
N GLY A 16 10.50 15.36 6.79
CA GLY A 16 10.54 16.74 6.30
C GLY A 16 11.71 17.60 6.81
N THR A 17 12.78 17.00 7.32
CA THR A 17 13.98 17.74 7.73
C THR A 17 14.99 17.82 6.59
N THR A 18 15.32 19.04 6.19
CA THR A 18 16.41 19.36 5.25
C THR A 18 17.74 19.67 5.96
N ALA A 19 17.81 19.44 7.28
CA ALA A 19 18.91 19.93 8.10
C ALA A 19 20.23 19.20 7.79
N ALA A 20 21.25 19.98 7.42
CA ALA A 20 22.62 19.51 7.19
C ALA A 20 23.28 18.89 8.44
N ASP A 21 22.74 19.15 9.64
CA ASP A 21 23.30 18.71 10.93
C ASP A 21 22.64 17.43 11.51
N THR A 22 21.68 16.82 10.82
CA THR A 22 21.08 15.56 11.27
C THR A 22 21.84 14.34 10.72
N SER A 23 22.23 13.42 11.61
CA SER A 23 22.74 12.09 11.22
C SER A 23 21.81 11.44 10.19
N SER A 24 22.39 10.84 9.15
CA SER A 24 21.66 10.23 8.04
C SER A 24 20.76 9.10 8.54
N SER A 25 19.72 8.81 7.76
CA SER A 25 18.76 7.76 8.11
C SER A 25 19.42 6.39 8.20
N LEU A 26 20.36 6.09 7.29
CA LEU A 26 21.14 4.87 7.33
C LEU A 26 22.02 4.79 8.59
N ALA A 27 22.70 5.87 8.98
CA ALA A 27 23.57 5.85 10.17
C ALA A 27 22.76 5.56 11.45
N ARG A 28 21.60 6.20 11.60
CA ARG A 28 20.68 5.94 12.72
C ARG A 28 20.19 4.49 12.75
N LEU A 29 19.87 3.94 11.58
CA LEU A 29 19.42 2.57 11.45
C LEU A 29 20.53 1.58 11.81
N VAL A 30 21.76 1.82 11.35
CA VAL A 30 22.95 1.01 11.70
C VAL A 30 23.16 1.02 13.22
N ASP A 31 23.17 2.18 13.85
CA ASP A 31 23.36 2.31 15.30
C ASP A 31 22.28 1.51 16.06
N ARG A 32 21.02 1.63 15.63
CA ARG A 32 19.90 0.92 16.25
C ARG A 32 19.96 -0.59 16.03
N VAL A 33 20.34 -1.05 14.85
CA VAL A 33 20.42 -2.48 14.52
C VAL A 33 21.57 -3.14 15.28
N ASN A 34 22.71 -2.45 15.39
CA ASN A 34 23.83 -2.90 16.22
C ASN A 34 23.43 -3.05 17.69
N GLU A 35 22.74 -2.06 18.26
CA GLU A 35 22.20 -2.15 19.63
C GLU A 35 21.29 -3.38 19.80
N LEU A 36 20.40 -3.63 18.84
CA LEU A 36 19.50 -4.79 18.86
C LEU A 36 20.23 -6.13 18.68
N HIS A 37 21.36 -6.14 17.99
CA HIS A 37 22.21 -7.33 17.85
C HIS A 37 23.03 -7.60 19.12
N ASP A 38 23.51 -6.55 19.77
CA ASP A 38 24.27 -6.62 21.03
C ASP A 38 23.37 -6.99 22.22
N MET A 39 22.06 -6.67 22.14
CA MET A 39 21.06 -6.95 23.17
C MET A 39 19.86 -7.74 22.62
N PRO A 40 20.00 -9.05 22.33
CA PRO A 40 18.94 -9.87 21.74
C PRO A 40 17.63 -9.90 22.54
N GLU A 41 17.69 -9.71 23.86
CA GLU A 41 16.52 -9.62 24.74
C GLU A 41 15.55 -8.50 24.37
N LEU A 42 16.01 -7.48 23.63
CA LEU A 42 15.17 -6.42 23.10
C LEU A 42 14.26 -6.90 21.95
N ILE A 43 14.59 -8.02 21.31
CA ILE A 43 13.85 -8.62 20.17
C ILE A 43 13.03 -9.84 20.60
N VAL A 44 13.55 -10.71 21.47
CA VAL A 44 13.02 -12.07 21.73
C VAL A 44 11.53 -12.13 22.10
N HIS A 45 10.95 -11.07 22.64
CA HIS A 45 9.53 -11.02 23.03
C HIS A 45 8.65 -10.13 22.14
N LYS A 46 9.23 -9.57 21.07
CA LYS A 46 8.52 -8.71 20.14
C LYS A 46 7.71 -9.58 19.18
N THR A 47 6.51 -9.14 18.87
CA THR A 47 5.65 -9.78 17.85
C THR A 47 5.09 -8.77 16.87
N GLU A 48 5.39 -7.49 17.06
CA GLU A 48 5.00 -6.41 16.18
C GLU A 48 6.22 -5.55 15.91
N ILE A 49 6.39 -5.12 14.66
CA ILE A 49 7.45 -4.20 14.27
C ILE A 49 6.90 -3.09 13.40
N VAL A 50 7.36 -1.88 13.67
CA VAL A 50 6.92 -0.68 12.98
C VAL A 50 8.14 0.12 12.56
N ILE A 51 8.32 0.24 11.25
CA ILE A 51 9.37 1.02 10.63
C ILE A 51 8.76 2.38 10.31
N VAL A 52 9.30 3.44 10.91
CA VAL A 52 8.69 4.77 10.86
C VAL A 52 9.71 5.85 10.57
N GLY A 53 9.27 6.95 9.96
CA GLY A 53 10.08 8.17 9.86
C GLY A 53 10.28 8.67 8.45
N GLY A 54 11.08 9.73 8.32
CA GLY A 54 11.56 10.22 7.02
C GLY A 54 12.81 9.48 6.56
N TRP A 55 13.19 9.72 5.31
CA TRP A 55 14.45 9.25 4.75
C TRP A 55 15.34 10.43 4.37
N THR A 56 16.53 10.45 4.92
CA THR A 56 17.59 11.45 4.70
C THR A 56 18.85 10.73 4.29
N PHE A 57 19.29 10.97 3.05
CA PHE A 57 20.49 10.35 2.49
C PHE A 57 21.76 10.80 3.20
N SER A 58 22.74 9.92 3.24
CA SER A 58 24.06 10.20 3.81
C SER A 58 24.83 11.19 2.95
N GLN A 59 25.64 12.03 3.60
CA GLN A 59 26.65 12.85 2.93
C GLN A 59 27.96 12.08 2.67
N ASP A 60 28.08 10.84 3.15
CA ASP A 60 29.22 9.95 2.92
C ASP A 60 29.49 9.73 1.42
N THR A 61 30.74 9.46 1.04
CA THR A 61 31.08 9.10 -0.34
C THR A 61 30.64 7.66 -0.65
N MET A 62 30.56 7.32 -1.95
CA MET A 62 30.21 5.97 -2.39
C MET A 62 31.16 4.91 -1.81
N GLU A 63 32.47 5.21 -1.76
CA GLU A 63 33.49 4.30 -1.26
C GLU A 63 33.29 4.00 0.22
N VAL A 64 32.86 4.99 1.01
CA VAL A 64 32.57 4.81 2.44
C VAL A 64 31.35 3.91 2.63
N LEU A 65 30.31 4.07 1.82
CA LEU A 65 29.11 3.21 1.87
C LEU A 65 29.42 1.78 1.42
N GLN A 66 30.18 1.61 0.35
CA GLN A 66 30.62 0.28 -0.12
C GLN A 66 31.52 -0.41 0.91
N ALA A 67 32.43 0.32 1.56
CA ALA A 67 33.24 -0.23 2.64
C ALA A 67 32.41 -0.64 3.87
N LYS A 68 31.27 0.03 4.13
CA LYS A 68 30.30 -0.40 5.15
C LYS A 68 29.57 -1.68 4.71
N TYR A 69 29.17 -1.81 3.44
CA TYR A 69 28.56 -3.03 2.90
C TYR A 69 29.49 -4.23 3.02
N ASN A 70 30.75 -4.11 2.61
CA ASN A 70 31.71 -5.23 2.68
C ASN A 70 31.97 -5.76 4.11
N LYS A 71 31.58 -4.99 5.14
CA LYS A 71 31.66 -5.39 6.55
C LYS A 71 30.36 -5.97 7.09
N LEU A 72 29.24 -5.62 6.48
CA LEU A 72 27.95 -6.26 6.74
C LEU A 72 28.00 -7.58 5.96
N ASP A 73 28.24 -8.69 6.66
CA ASP A 73 28.31 -10.04 6.10
C ASP A 73 26.95 -10.44 5.50
N LEU A 74 26.61 -9.83 4.37
CA LEU A 74 25.36 -9.91 3.64
C LEU A 74 25.66 -10.62 2.32
N GLU A 75 26.05 -11.89 2.37
CA GLU A 75 26.40 -12.71 1.20
C GLU A 75 25.29 -12.82 0.13
N ASN A 76 24.11 -12.22 0.34
CA ASN A 76 22.92 -12.38 -0.50
C ASN A 76 22.39 -11.11 -1.20
N ALA A 77 23.02 -9.92 -1.10
CA ALA A 77 22.42 -8.69 -1.64
C ALA A 77 22.85 -8.27 -3.06
N VAL A 78 23.65 -9.08 -3.74
CA VAL A 78 23.84 -8.96 -5.19
C VAL A 78 23.23 -10.20 -5.81
N ASP A 79 21.99 -10.09 -6.26
CA ASP A 79 21.42 -11.06 -7.20
C ASP A 79 22.23 -10.87 -8.49
N THR A 80 23.31 -11.64 -8.64
CA THR A 80 23.91 -11.82 -9.96
C THR A 80 22.92 -12.67 -10.71
N ASP A 81 22.02 -12.03 -11.47
CA ASP A 81 21.16 -12.71 -12.44
C ASP A 81 22.03 -13.69 -13.22
N ALA A 82 21.88 -14.97 -12.91
CA ALA A 82 22.51 -16.03 -13.66
C ALA A 82 21.79 -16.06 -15.02
N ASP A 83 22.51 -15.65 -16.08
CA ASP A 83 22.12 -15.72 -17.48
C ASP A 83 21.22 -16.94 -17.76
N GLU A 84 19.91 -16.73 -17.86
CA GLU A 84 19.06 -17.70 -18.52
C GLU A 84 19.43 -17.70 -20.01
N PRO A 85 19.71 -18.87 -20.63
CA PRO A 85 20.05 -18.93 -22.03
C PRO A 85 18.84 -18.50 -22.88
N MET A 86 18.97 -17.29 -23.42
CA MET A 86 18.02 -16.63 -24.29
C MET A 86 17.53 -17.58 -25.40
N ARG A 87 16.23 -17.88 -25.41
CA ARG A 87 15.57 -18.61 -26.50
C ARG A 87 15.72 -17.82 -27.80
N THR A 88 16.13 -18.53 -28.85
CA THR A 88 16.51 -18.07 -30.20
C THR A 88 15.37 -17.49 -31.06
N GLY A 89 14.46 -16.71 -30.49
CA GLY A 89 13.26 -16.18 -31.16
C GLY A 89 13.17 -14.65 -31.34
N ASP A 90 13.81 -13.84 -30.48
CA ASP A 90 13.48 -12.39 -30.39
C ASP A 90 14.61 -11.44 -30.84
N LEU A 91 15.33 -11.81 -31.90
CA LEU A 91 16.49 -11.06 -32.42
C LEU A 91 16.15 -9.74 -33.16
N THR A 92 14.88 -9.37 -33.29
CA THR A 92 14.48 -8.14 -34.03
C THR A 92 13.99 -6.99 -33.15
N ARG A 93 13.80 -7.18 -31.84
CA ARG A 93 13.43 -6.08 -30.91
C ARG A 93 14.63 -5.48 -30.16
N ALA A 94 15.76 -6.18 -30.14
CA ALA A 94 16.97 -5.78 -29.41
C ALA A 94 17.84 -4.70 -30.10
N ARG A 95 17.51 -4.26 -31.32
CA ARG A 95 18.32 -3.27 -32.06
C ARG A 95 18.00 -1.80 -31.77
N SER A 96 17.08 -1.52 -30.86
CA SER A 96 16.74 -0.14 -30.44
C SER A 96 17.18 0.20 -29.01
N GLN A 97 17.79 -0.74 -28.27
CA GLN A 97 18.22 -0.54 -26.88
C GLN A 97 19.74 -0.58 -26.68
N SER A 98 20.53 -0.67 -27.75
CA SER A 98 21.99 -0.75 -27.69
C SER A 98 22.71 0.59 -27.38
N SER A 99 22.06 1.48 -26.63
CA SER A 99 22.66 2.69 -26.06
C SER A 99 22.71 2.66 -24.53
N ALA A 100 22.10 1.66 -23.88
CA ALA A 100 21.86 1.63 -22.43
C ALA A 100 22.83 0.71 -21.64
N ALA A 101 23.97 0.32 -22.22
CA ALA A 101 25.07 -0.27 -21.44
C ALA A 101 25.84 0.82 -20.67
N GLN A 102 25.12 1.66 -19.92
CA GLN A 102 25.68 2.64 -18.99
C GLN A 102 25.90 1.94 -17.65
N SER A 103 27.14 1.52 -17.41
CA SER A 103 27.75 1.08 -16.14
C SER A 103 26.82 0.46 -15.07
N ASP A 104 26.99 -0.85 -14.82
CA ASP A 104 26.41 -1.64 -13.72
C ASP A 104 26.86 -1.20 -12.30
N THR A 105 27.21 0.07 -12.09
CA THR A 105 27.52 0.58 -10.76
C THR A 105 26.24 1.09 -10.12
N PRO A 106 25.72 0.43 -9.06
CA PRO A 106 24.53 0.90 -8.37
C PRO A 106 24.74 2.33 -7.88
N ARG A 107 23.72 3.16 -8.05
CA ARG A 107 23.78 4.57 -7.67
C ARG A 107 23.84 4.68 -6.15
N LYS A 108 24.33 5.82 -5.66
CA LYS A 108 24.55 6.02 -4.20
C LYS A 108 23.27 5.80 -3.41
N HIS A 109 22.15 6.33 -3.92
CA HIS A 109 20.84 6.22 -3.27
C HIS A 109 20.30 4.78 -3.27
N GLU A 110 20.44 4.05 -4.39
CA GLU A 110 20.06 2.63 -4.50
C GLU A 110 20.85 1.78 -3.51
N LEU A 111 22.17 2.00 -3.42
CA LEU A 111 23.01 1.31 -2.46
C LEU A 111 22.59 1.63 -1.01
N GLU A 112 22.30 2.91 -0.71
CA GLU A 112 21.86 3.31 0.63
C GLU A 112 20.52 2.68 1.03
N TRP A 113 19.57 2.60 0.09
CA TRP A 113 18.30 1.90 0.29
C TRP A 113 18.48 0.40 0.46
N ALA A 114 19.26 -0.25 -0.40
CA ALA A 114 19.55 -1.68 -0.29
C ALA A 114 20.21 -2.01 1.07
N LEU A 115 21.15 -1.17 1.53
CA LEU A 115 21.74 -1.29 2.86
C LEU A 115 20.70 -1.22 3.97
N ALA A 116 19.78 -0.24 3.88
CA ALA A 116 18.74 -0.06 4.86
C ALA A 116 17.75 -1.24 4.90
N VAL A 117 17.33 -1.72 3.73
CA VAL A 117 16.46 -2.88 3.57
C VAL A 117 17.10 -4.12 4.19
N ASN A 118 18.37 -4.37 3.92
CA ASN A 118 19.09 -5.52 4.50
C ASN A 118 19.24 -5.43 6.02
N LEU A 119 19.48 -4.24 6.56
CA LEU A 119 19.53 -4.02 8.02
C LEU A 119 18.16 -4.28 8.67
N ILE A 120 17.06 -3.87 8.03
CA ILE A 120 15.71 -4.15 8.54
C ILE A 120 15.42 -5.65 8.42
N LYS A 121 15.79 -6.27 7.30
CA LYS A 121 15.64 -7.71 7.05
C LYS A 121 16.32 -8.53 8.16
N SER A 122 17.56 -8.19 8.54
CA SER A 122 18.28 -8.91 9.59
C SER A 122 17.63 -8.80 10.98
N VAL A 123 16.86 -7.74 11.24
CA VAL A 123 16.05 -7.60 12.45
C VAL A 123 14.77 -8.43 12.34
N LEU A 124 14.09 -8.39 11.19
CA LEU A 124 12.86 -9.15 10.95
C LEU A 124 13.08 -10.66 11.10
N GLU A 125 14.18 -11.19 10.56
CA GLU A 125 14.56 -12.60 10.67
C GLU A 125 14.74 -13.09 12.12
N LYS A 126 15.02 -12.16 13.05
CA LYS A 126 15.21 -12.45 14.48
C LYS A 126 13.92 -12.38 15.30
N ILE A 127 12.81 -11.89 14.74
CA ILE A 127 11.52 -11.79 15.43
C ILE A 127 10.75 -13.09 15.25
N ASP A 128 10.81 -13.97 16.25
CA ASP A 128 10.00 -15.19 16.23
C ASP A 128 8.51 -14.87 16.42
N GLY A 129 7.67 -15.50 15.60
CA GLY A 129 6.22 -15.32 15.66
C GLY A 129 5.73 -13.90 15.35
N LEU A 130 6.36 -13.18 14.42
CA LEU A 130 5.93 -11.86 13.94
C LEU A 130 4.44 -11.88 13.50
N LYS A 131 3.61 -11.04 14.13
CA LYS A 131 2.17 -10.92 13.89
C LYS A 131 1.77 -9.63 13.15
N SER A 132 2.58 -8.59 13.26
CA SER A 132 2.28 -7.28 12.67
C SER A 132 3.53 -6.61 12.12
N LEU A 133 3.45 -6.13 10.87
CA LEU A 133 4.45 -5.28 10.24
C LEU A 133 3.77 -4.00 9.74
N GLU A 134 4.29 -2.85 10.19
CA GLU A 134 3.88 -1.53 9.70
C GLU A 134 5.09 -0.82 9.07
N TRP A 135 5.01 -0.56 7.78
CA TRP A 135 5.99 0.18 7.00
C TRP A 135 5.47 1.60 6.78
N GLU A 136 5.74 2.49 7.74
CA GLU A 136 5.28 3.89 7.77
C GLU A 136 6.48 4.84 7.68
N THR A 137 7.38 4.57 6.74
CA THR A 137 8.61 5.32 6.48
C THR A 137 8.65 5.85 5.04
N ASP A 138 9.49 6.85 4.77
CA ASP A 138 9.79 7.34 3.42
C ASP A 138 10.87 6.48 2.71
N LEU A 139 11.45 5.49 3.40
CA LEU A 139 12.21 4.42 2.75
C LEU A 139 11.27 3.59 1.86
N PRO A 140 11.55 3.45 0.54
CA PRO A 140 10.71 2.63 -0.33
C PRO A 140 10.61 1.18 0.16
N PHE A 141 9.41 0.60 0.09
CA PHE A 141 9.22 -0.81 0.42
C PHE A 141 9.85 -1.69 -0.68
N SER A 142 10.78 -2.57 -0.30
CA SER A 142 11.47 -3.47 -1.24
C SER A 142 10.84 -4.86 -1.25
N LYS A 143 10.77 -5.48 -2.45
CA LYS A 143 10.31 -6.85 -2.64
C LYS A 143 11.10 -7.89 -1.83
N GLU A 144 12.35 -7.60 -1.51
CA GLU A 144 13.22 -8.48 -0.70
C GLU A 144 12.68 -8.72 0.71
N ILE A 145 11.89 -7.78 1.24
CA ILE A 145 11.27 -7.88 2.55
C ILE A 145 10.23 -9.01 2.58
N TRP A 146 9.61 -9.37 1.44
CA TRP A 146 8.64 -10.47 1.39
C TRP A 146 9.20 -11.81 1.87
N ALA A 147 10.49 -12.06 1.64
CA ALA A 147 11.15 -13.31 2.01
C ALA A 147 11.22 -13.54 3.53
N VAL A 148 11.06 -12.48 4.34
CA VAL A 148 11.19 -12.53 5.80
C VAL A 148 9.89 -12.22 6.53
N ILE A 149 8.81 -11.92 5.80
CA ILE A 149 7.47 -11.79 6.37
C ILE A 149 6.86 -13.20 6.47
N PRO A 150 6.46 -13.67 7.65
CA PRO A 150 5.89 -15.00 7.78
C PRO A 150 4.48 -15.07 7.16
N GLU A 151 4.16 -16.19 6.50
CA GLU A 151 2.86 -16.39 5.82
C GLU A 151 1.63 -16.30 6.76
N ASN A 152 1.84 -16.48 8.07
CA ASN A 152 0.80 -16.44 9.10
C ASN A 152 0.63 -15.07 9.77
N ILE A 153 1.29 -14.02 9.25
CA ILE A 153 1.15 -12.65 9.72
C ILE A 153 -0.31 -12.20 9.74
N GLN A 154 -0.69 -11.41 10.74
CA GLN A 154 -2.08 -11.01 10.97
C GLN A 154 -2.36 -9.57 10.53
N LYS A 155 -1.35 -8.71 10.53
CA LYS A 155 -1.47 -7.30 10.16
C LYS A 155 -0.32 -6.86 9.26
N LEU A 156 -0.68 -6.28 8.13
CA LEU A 156 0.23 -5.61 7.22
C LEU A 156 -0.26 -4.19 6.98
N SER A 157 0.62 -3.20 7.17
CA SER A 157 0.41 -1.80 6.77
C SER A 157 1.60 -1.36 5.93
N LEU A 158 1.40 -1.11 4.64
CA LEU A 158 2.48 -0.79 3.72
C LEU A 158 2.26 0.59 3.10
N ASN A 159 3.24 1.47 3.31
CA ASN A 159 3.43 2.65 2.50
C ASN A 159 4.07 2.25 1.16
N LEU A 160 3.32 2.31 0.06
CA LEU A 160 3.85 2.03 -1.28
C LEU A 160 4.40 3.31 -1.96
N PHE A 161 4.79 4.30 -1.16
CA PHE A 161 5.39 5.53 -1.63
C PHE A 161 6.61 5.27 -2.51
N VAL A 162 6.67 6.02 -3.61
CA VAL A 162 7.83 6.09 -4.51
C VAL A 162 8.27 7.57 -4.55
N PRO A 163 9.54 7.90 -4.28
CA PRO A 163 10.05 9.26 -4.37
C PRO A 163 9.74 9.92 -5.72
N ASP A 164 9.32 11.19 -5.71
CA ASP A 164 9.02 11.92 -6.95
C ASP A 164 10.29 12.16 -7.78
N VAL A 165 10.13 12.02 -9.09
CA VAL A 165 11.18 12.22 -10.10
C VAL A 165 11.76 13.62 -10.06
N GLU A 166 10.99 14.64 -9.65
CA GLU A 166 11.45 16.04 -9.61
C GLU A 166 12.45 16.33 -8.49
N GLU A 167 12.53 15.47 -7.46
CA GLU A 167 13.59 15.53 -6.43
C GLU A 167 14.88 14.81 -6.88
N LEU A 168 14.80 14.06 -7.98
CA LEU A 168 15.91 13.42 -8.66
C LEU A 168 16.31 14.30 -9.85
N GLY A 169 17.59 14.39 -10.21
CA GLY A 169 18.00 15.19 -11.36
C GLY A 169 17.30 14.71 -12.63
N GLU A 170 17.11 15.59 -13.63
CA GLU A 170 16.42 15.35 -14.91
C GLU A 170 16.98 14.15 -15.74
N HIS A 171 18.06 13.54 -15.28
CA HIS A 171 18.75 12.40 -15.88
C HIS A 171 18.96 11.22 -14.92
N ASP A 172 18.25 11.22 -13.79
CA ASP A 172 18.28 10.16 -12.81
C ASP A 172 17.20 9.10 -13.13
N PRO A 173 17.57 7.86 -13.54
CA PRO A 173 16.70 6.70 -13.54
C PRO A 173 15.86 6.64 -12.28
N HIS A 174 14.58 6.44 -12.54
CA HIS A 174 13.57 6.18 -11.55
C HIS A 174 13.99 4.97 -10.70
N PRO A 175 13.78 4.98 -9.37
CA PRO A 175 13.68 3.70 -8.66
C PRO A 175 12.69 2.83 -9.43
N ASP A 176 13.05 1.56 -9.67
CA ASP A 176 12.10 0.60 -10.22
C ASP A 176 10.81 0.71 -9.41
N TYR A 177 9.75 1.21 -10.06
CA TYR A 177 8.48 1.45 -9.41
C TYR A 177 8.03 0.17 -8.73
N PHE A 178 7.51 0.24 -7.52
CA PHE A 178 6.89 -0.91 -6.89
C PHE A 178 5.75 -1.41 -7.79
N THR A 179 5.95 -2.55 -8.43
CA THR A 179 5.11 -3.03 -9.54
C THR A 179 3.98 -3.93 -9.06
N HIS A 180 3.09 -4.27 -9.99
CA HIS A 180 2.10 -5.33 -9.78
C HIS A 180 2.72 -6.67 -9.37
N ASP A 181 3.85 -7.04 -10.00
CA ASP A 181 4.56 -8.29 -9.70
C ASP A 181 5.10 -8.30 -8.27
N ASP A 182 5.58 -7.15 -7.79
CA ASP A 182 6.09 -7.00 -6.43
C ASP A 182 5.00 -7.16 -5.37
N LEU A 183 3.73 -6.91 -5.69
CA LEU A 183 2.62 -7.09 -4.74
C LEU A 183 2.03 -8.52 -4.78
N MET A 184 2.35 -9.34 -5.79
CA MET A 184 1.76 -10.68 -5.94
C MET A 184 1.95 -11.56 -4.71
N TYR A 185 3.02 -11.34 -3.92
CA TYR A 185 3.27 -12.07 -2.68
C TYR A 185 2.12 -11.97 -1.66
N LEU A 186 1.30 -10.90 -1.70
CA LEU A 186 0.14 -10.76 -0.82
C LEU A 186 -0.82 -11.95 -0.90
N VAL A 187 -0.96 -12.57 -2.08
CA VAL A 187 -1.92 -13.66 -2.28
C VAL A 187 -1.54 -14.97 -1.58
N ASN A 188 -0.33 -15.03 -1.01
CA ASN A 188 0.19 -16.21 -0.30
C ASN A 188 -0.19 -16.22 1.18
N PHE A 189 -0.53 -15.07 1.76
CA PHE A 189 -0.93 -14.98 3.17
C PHE A 189 -2.29 -15.64 3.40
N LYS A 190 -2.43 -16.32 4.55
CA LYS A 190 -3.65 -17.10 4.88
C LYS A 190 -4.31 -16.70 6.20
N ASN A 191 -3.70 -15.80 6.98
CA ASN A 191 -4.17 -15.42 8.30
C ASN A 191 -4.23 -13.90 8.52
N LEU A 192 -4.22 -13.11 7.43
CA LEU A 192 -4.37 -11.67 7.51
C LEU A 192 -5.73 -11.32 8.09
N ARG A 193 -5.72 -10.44 9.09
CA ARG A 193 -6.90 -9.85 9.73
C ARG A 193 -7.08 -8.38 9.35
N SER A 194 -5.98 -7.70 9.06
CA SER A 194 -5.92 -6.30 8.68
C SER A 194 -4.90 -6.09 7.58
N LEU A 195 -5.32 -5.44 6.49
CA LEU A 195 -4.44 -5.02 5.41
C LEU A 195 -4.63 -3.54 5.15
N ARG A 196 -3.54 -2.78 5.17
CA ARG A 196 -3.49 -1.37 4.78
C ARG A 196 -2.45 -1.16 3.70
N LEU A 197 -2.85 -0.58 2.58
CA LEU A 197 -1.98 -0.17 1.47
C LEU A 197 -2.28 1.28 1.15
N TYR A 198 -1.28 2.15 1.18
CA TYR A 198 -1.47 3.57 0.90
C TYR A 198 -0.33 4.16 0.08
N ASN A 199 -0.56 5.36 -0.48
CA ASN A 199 0.29 5.96 -1.51
C ASN A 199 0.45 5.07 -2.76
N MET A 200 -0.59 4.32 -3.12
CA MET A 200 -0.59 3.50 -4.33
C MET A 200 -0.58 4.39 -5.57
N VAL A 201 0.38 4.20 -6.48
CA VAL A 201 0.50 4.96 -7.74
C VAL A 201 -0.31 4.33 -8.89
N GLU A 202 -0.62 3.03 -8.77
CA GLU A 202 -1.45 2.29 -9.71
C GLU A 202 -2.46 1.41 -8.99
N SER A 203 -3.45 0.92 -9.74
CA SER A 203 -4.48 0.01 -9.20
C SER A 203 -3.90 -1.37 -8.94
N PHE A 204 -3.97 -1.80 -7.68
CA PHE A 204 -3.61 -3.16 -7.27
C PHE A 204 -4.82 -4.03 -6.97
N GLN A 205 -6.04 -3.59 -7.34
CA GLN A 205 -7.28 -4.22 -6.90
C GLN A 205 -7.38 -5.70 -7.23
N SER A 206 -6.84 -6.18 -8.35
CA SER A 206 -6.88 -7.62 -8.68
C SER A 206 -6.16 -8.48 -7.63
N ILE A 207 -4.98 -8.05 -7.18
CA ILE A 207 -4.20 -8.73 -6.14
C ILE A 207 -4.84 -8.55 -4.78
N ILE A 208 -5.26 -7.32 -4.46
CA ILE A 208 -5.86 -6.98 -3.17
C ILE A 208 -7.13 -7.83 -2.96
N TRP A 209 -8.03 -7.87 -3.94
CA TRP A 209 -9.27 -8.60 -3.79
C TRP A 209 -9.05 -10.11 -3.72
N GLU A 210 -8.14 -10.67 -4.52
CA GLU A 210 -7.75 -12.08 -4.37
C GLU A 210 -7.23 -12.38 -2.95
N THR A 211 -6.39 -11.50 -2.42
CA THR A 211 -5.87 -11.60 -1.05
C THR A 211 -6.98 -11.57 -0.01
N VAL A 212 -7.93 -10.63 -0.14
CA VAL A 212 -9.09 -10.53 0.76
C VAL A 212 -9.94 -11.80 0.71
N TRP A 213 -10.20 -12.33 -0.48
CA TRP A 213 -10.96 -13.57 -0.64
C TRP A 213 -10.24 -14.78 -0.03
N LYS A 214 -8.91 -14.85 -0.15
CA LYS A 214 -8.09 -15.92 0.44
C LYS A 214 -7.99 -15.86 1.96
N ASN A 215 -8.18 -14.69 2.55
CA ASN A 215 -8.08 -14.48 3.99
C ASN A 215 -9.47 -14.30 4.60
N THR A 216 -10.16 -15.40 4.92
CA THR A 216 -11.52 -15.38 5.50
C THR A 216 -11.61 -14.70 6.87
N GLY A 217 -10.46 -14.50 7.55
CA GLY A 217 -10.36 -13.71 8.77
C GLY A 217 -10.06 -12.22 8.58
N LEU A 218 -9.93 -11.74 7.33
CA LEU A 218 -9.59 -10.35 7.01
C LEU A 218 -10.81 -9.45 7.22
N THR A 219 -10.81 -8.73 8.33
CA THR A 219 -11.96 -7.93 8.77
C THR A 219 -11.80 -6.44 8.46
N THR A 220 -10.57 -5.97 8.28
CA THR A 220 -10.25 -4.55 8.04
C THR A 220 -9.39 -4.41 6.78
N LEU A 221 -9.88 -3.61 5.83
CA LEU A 221 -9.14 -3.23 4.63
C LEU A 221 -9.06 -1.71 4.54
N GLU A 222 -7.86 -1.18 4.33
CA GLU A 222 -7.60 0.25 4.16
C GLU A 222 -6.79 0.47 2.88
N LEU A 223 -7.36 1.21 1.94
CA LEU A 223 -6.73 1.50 0.64
C LEU A 223 -6.70 3.01 0.42
N GLU A 224 -5.55 3.55 0.01
CA GLU A 224 -5.44 4.94 -0.40
C GLU A 224 -4.50 5.09 -1.60
N MET A 225 -4.99 5.76 -2.64
CA MET A 225 -4.14 6.15 -3.78
C MET A 225 -3.28 7.34 -3.41
N ARG A 226 -2.11 7.45 -4.04
CA ARG A 226 -1.28 8.65 -3.96
C ARG A 226 -2.03 9.87 -4.52
N ASP A 227 -2.60 9.70 -5.72
CA ASP A 227 -3.19 10.79 -6.49
C ASP A 227 -4.71 10.84 -6.35
N ASP A 228 -5.25 12.07 -6.35
CA ASP A 228 -6.68 12.34 -6.32
C ASP A 228 -7.36 11.91 -7.63
N PRO A 229 -8.59 11.38 -7.59
CA PRO A 229 -9.33 11.09 -8.80
C PRO A 229 -9.78 12.39 -9.50
N ILE A 230 -9.67 12.40 -10.83
CA ILE A 230 -10.14 13.49 -11.70
C ILE A 230 -11.46 13.06 -12.32
N THR A 231 -12.58 13.54 -11.79
CA THR A 231 -13.93 13.11 -12.20
C THR A 231 -14.59 14.07 -13.17
N ARG A 232 -15.43 13.53 -14.05
CA ARG A 232 -16.26 14.23 -15.03
C ARG A 232 -17.54 13.43 -15.25
N ASP A 233 -18.68 13.92 -14.79
CA ASP A 233 -19.95 13.25 -14.99
C ASP A 233 -20.60 13.71 -16.30
N GLY A 234 -20.37 12.96 -17.37
CA GLY A 234 -21.01 13.22 -18.67
C GLY A 234 -22.54 13.20 -18.61
N ASP A 235 -23.14 12.44 -17.69
CA ASP A 235 -24.59 12.32 -17.55
C ASP A 235 -25.19 13.50 -16.76
N ASN A 236 -24.38 14.21 -15.97
CA ASN A 236 -24.80 15.38 -15.17
C ASN A 236 -24.21 16.70 -15.73
N GLY A 237 -24.21 16.82 -17.06
CA GLY A 237 -23.77 18.04 -17.75
C GLY A 237 -22.28 18.34 -17.62
N GLY A 238 -21.45 17.31 -17.45
CA GLY A 238 -19.99 17.43 -17.32
C GLY A 238 -19.51 17.89 -15.94
N LYS A 239 -20.39 17.95 -14.93
CA LYS A 239 -20.03 18.33 -13.56
C LYS A 239 -19.14 17.29 -12.90
N ARG A 240 -18.28 17.71 -11.97
CA ARG A 240 -17.50 16.77 -11.17
C ARG A 240 -18.41 15.98 -10.24
N PHE A 241 -18.04 14.73 -9.94
CA PHE A 241 -18.68 14.00 -8.85
C PHE A 241 -18.45 14.76 -7.52
N PRO A 242 -19.45 14.81 -6.62
CA PRO A 242 -19.28 15.39 -5.30
C PRO A 242 -18.11 14.74 -4.56
N VAL A 243 -17.31 15.56 -3.87
CA VAL A 243 -16.27 15.05 -2.98
C VAL A 243 -16.91 14.61 -1.67
N ILE A 244 -16.46 13.47 -1.14
CA ILE A 244 -16.82 12.97 0.17
C ILE A 244 -15.86 13.60 1.18
N ASP A 245 -16.23 14.77 1.70
CA ASP A 245 -15.51 15.52 2.72
C ASP A 245 -16.39 15.75 3.97
N ASP A 246 -15.94 16.55 4.92
CA ASP A 246 -16.66 16.82 6.17
C ASP A 246 -18.02 17.53 5.98
N ASN A 247 -18.29 18.08 4.79
CA ASN A 247 -19.58 18.68 4.44
C ASN A 247 -20.49 17.72 3.65
N TRP A 248 -19.97 16.57 3.25
CA TRP A 248 -20.75 15.57 2.53
C TRP A 248 -21.76 14.90 3.44
N LYS A 249 -22.98 14.74 2.94
CA LYS A 249 -24.10 14.13 3.66
C LYS A 249 -24.58 12.89 2.93
N TYR A 250 -24.82 11.83 3.67
CA TYR A 250 -25.34 10.60 3.09
C TYR A 250 -26.86 10.66 2.95
N ASN A 251 -27.37 10.53 1.72
CA ASN A 251 -28.80 10.46 1.46
C ASN A 251 -29.30 9.02 1.57
N THR A 252 -29.99 8.72 2.67
CA THR A 252 -30.56 7.39 2.97
C THR A 252 -31.69 6.96 2.03
N LYS A 253 -32.29 7.89 1.28
CA LYS A 253 -33.37 7.64 0.32
C LYS A 253 -32.90 7.67 -1.14
N ARG A 254 -31.60 7.87 -1.39
CA ARG A 254 -31.06 7.83 -2.76
C ARG A 254 -31.29 6.43 -3.34
N VAL A 255 -31.79 6.37 -4.57
CA VAL A 255 -32.00 5.12 -5.30
C VAL A 255 -30.69 4.71 -5.97
N ALA A 256 -30.34 3.43 -5.84
CA ALA A 256 -29.19 2.81 -6.50
C ALA A 256 -29.28 2.99 -8.02
N ALA A 257 -28.17 3.40 -8.64
CA ALA A 257 -28.13 3.62 -10.09
C ALA A 257 -27.85 2.33 -10.86
N ASP A 258 -27.24 1.32 -10.21
CA ASP A 258 -26.75 0.06 -10.80
C ASP A 258 -25.97 0.28 -12.10
N LYS A 259 -25.17 1.34 -12.12
CA LYS A 259 -24.43 1.77 -13.30
C LYS A 259 -22.95 1.53 -13.09
N TYR A 260 -22.42 0.56 -13.83
CA TYR A 260 -20.99 0.28 -13.83
C TYR A 260 -20.21 1.43 -14.49
N ARG A 261 -19.27 2.02 -13.75
CA ARG A 261 -18.41 3.13 -14.21
C ARG A 261 -16.94 2.76 -14.35
N GLY A 262 -16.58 1.51 -14.05
CA GLY A 262 -15.21 1.02 -14.15
C GLY A 262 -14.78 0.67 -15.58
N ARG A 263 -13.49 0.37 -15.73
CA ARG A 263 -12.88 -0.10 -16.98
C ARG A 263 -12.55 -1.59 -16.86
N ASP A 264 -13.43 -2.46 -17.34
CA ASP A 264 -13.22 -3.91 -17.48
C ASP A 264 -12.62 -4.64 -16.26
N GLY A 265 -12.86 -4.20 -15.02
CA GLY A 265 -12.30 -4.83 -13.83
C GLY A 265 -10.82 -4.51 -13.58
N PHE A 266 -10.27 -3.46 -14.17
CA PHE A 266 -8.90 -2.99 -13.92
C PHE A 266 -8.80 -2.13 -12.65
N GLY A 267 -9.92 -1.78 -11.99
CA GLY A 267 -9.91 -0.90 -10.82
C GLY A 267 -9.88 0.59 -11.15
N PHE A 268 -9.87 0.95 -12.44
CA PHE A 268 -9.89 2.35 -12.88
C PHE A 268 -11.28 2.79 -13.28
N LEU A 269 -11.56 4.07 -13.05
CA LEU A 269 -12.70 4.76 -13.63
C LEU A 269 -12.60 4.75 -15.16
N HIS A 270 -13.71 4.47 -15.84
CA HIS A 270 -13.77 4.56 -17.29
C HIS A 270 -13.56 6.02 -17.73
N HIS A 271 -12.77 6.22 -18.79
CA HIS A 271 -12.35 7.55 -19.27
C HIS A 271 -13.50 8.53 -19.55
N ALA A 272 -14.69 8.01 -19.88
CA ALA A 272 -15.92 8.81 -20.04
C ALA A 272 -16.36 9.51 -18.74
N TYR A 273 -16.01 8.97 -17.57
CA TYR A 273 -16.34 9.51 -16.26
C TYR A 273 -15.14 10.20 -15.58
N GLY A 274 -13.95 10.14 -16.18
CA GLY A 274 -12.72 10.72 -15.63
C GLY A 274 -11.56 9.74 -15.57
N TYR A 275 -10.63 9.99 -14.64
CA TYR A 275 -9.43 9.20 -14.40
C TYR A 275 -9.21 9.06 -12.89
N GLY A 276 -8.71 7.90 -12.46
CA GLY A 276 -8.44 7.61 -11.06
C GLY A 276 -9.00 6.25 -10.63
N GLU A 277 -8.73 5.91 -9.38
CA GLU A 277 -9.13 4.65 -8.78
C GLU A 277 -10.64 4.61 -8.53
N TYR A 278 -11.27 3.52 -8.93
CA TYR A 278 -12.71 3.28 -8.81
C TYR A 278 -12.91 1.98 -8.06
N LEU A 279 -13.76 1.97 -7.03
CA LEU A 279 -14.06 0.74 -6.27
C LEU A 279 -14.81 -0.25 -7.16
N ASP A 280 -14.09 -1.16 -7.80
CA ASP A 280 -14.54 -1.87 -8.99
C ASP A 280 -15.15 -3.23 -8.66
N CYS A 281 -16.46 -3.35 -8.85
CA CYS A 281 -17.19 -4.58 -8.59
C CYS A 281 -16.73 -5.75 -9.49
N VAL A 282 -16.25 -5.47 -10.71
CA VAL A 282 -15.70 -6.48 -11.61
C VAL A 282 -14.31 -6.92 -11.13
N ALA A 283 -13.50 -6.01 -10.59
CA ALA A 283 -12.21 -6.36 -9.98
C ALA A 283 -12.40 -7.27 -8.75
N ILE A 284 -13.37 -6.96 -7.88
CA ILE A 284 -13.76 -7.81 -6.75
C ILE A 284 -14.17 -9.21 -7.23
N SER A 285 -14.96 -9.27 -8.30
CA SER A 285 -15.39 -10.55 -8.91
C SER A 285 -14.23 -11.37 -9.47
N LYS A 286 -13.26 -10.71 -10.14
CA LYS A 286 -12.09 -11.37 -10.70
C LYS A 286 -11.22 -11.95 -9.58
N GLY A 287 -10.99 -11.18 -8.51
CA GLY A 287 -10.29 -11.67 -7.32
C GLY A 287 -10.98 -12.90 -6.70
N ARG A 288 -12.32 -12.89 -6.63
CA ARG A 288 -13.10 -14.05 -6.16
C ARG A 288 -12.82 -15.28 -7.02
N ASN A 289 -12.96 -15.13 -8.34
CA ASN A 289 -12.76 -16.23 -9.28
C ASN A 289 -11.33 -16.79 -9.24
N ALA A 290 -10.32 -15.94 -9.02
CA ALA A 290 -8.94 -16.38 -8.83
C ALA A 290 -8.79 -17.19 -7.53
N ALA A 291 -9.29 -16.68 -6.41
CA ALA A 291 -9.24 -17.37 -5.12
C ALA A 291 -9.98 -18.72 -5.12
N MET A 292 -11.15 -18.78 -5.76
CA MET A 292 -11.97 -20.00 -5.86
C MET A 292 -11.24 -21.17 -6.53
N ARG A 293 -10.23 -20.92 -7.38
CA ARG A 293 -9.39 -21.97 -7.99
C ARG A 293 -8.66 -22.81 -6.94
N THR A 294 -8.42 -22.24 -5.76
CA THR A 294 -7.66 -22.89 -4.68
C THR A 294 -8.48 -23.14 -3.41
N MET A 295 -9.51 -22.34 -3.15
CA MET A 295 -10.28 -22.40 -1.89
C MET A 295 -11.66 -23.06 -2.02
N GLY A 296 -12.13 -23.34 -3.23
CA GLY A 296 -13.50 -23.80 -3.46
C GLY A 296 -14.51 -22.65 -3.45
N GLU A 297 -15.73 -22.89 -2.96
CA GLU A 297 -16.81 -21.92 -3.03
C GLU A 297 -16.64 -20.78 -2.00
N LEU A 298 -16.72 -19.53 -2.48
CA LEU A 298 -16.59 -18.33 -1.66
C LEU A 298 -17.81 -17.47 -1.87
N ASN A 299 -18.62 -17.20 -0.85
CA ASN A 299 -19.92 -16.55 -1.02
C ASN A 299 -20.04 -15.15 -0.41
N THR A 300 -19.19 -14.81 0.56
CA THR A 300 -19.29 -13.55 1.30
C THR A 300 -17.91 -12.95 1.52
N LEU A 301 -17.75 -11.64 1.28
CA LEU A 301 -16.52 -10.95 1.68
C LEU A 301 -16.40 -10.93 3.23
N PRO A 302 -15.21 -11.19 3.79
CA PRO A 302 -14.99 -11.22 5.23
C PRO A 302 -14.94 -9.83 5.90
N LEU A 303 -15.02 -8.76 5.10
CA LEU A 303 -14.82 -7.38 5.55
C LEU A 303 -15.95 -6.87 6.44
N THR A 304 -15.55 -6.31 7.59
CA THR A 304 -16.44 -5.56 8.49
C THR A 304 -16.11 -4.07 8.51
N THR A 305 -14.87 -3.70 8.19
CA THR A 305 -14.39 -2.32 8.11
C THR A 305 -13.69 -2.10 6.78
N LEU A 306 -14.11 -1.07 6.05
CA LEU A 306 -13.48 -0.60 4.82
C LEU A 306 -13.08 0.87 4.99
N ARG A 307 -11.82 1.20 4.73
CA ARG A 307 -11.35 2.58 4.64
C ARG A 307 -10.82 2.85 3.23
N LEU A 308 -11.29 3.92 2.61
CA LEU A 308 -10.91 4.30 1.25
C LEU A 308 -10.42 5.74 1.24
N GLY A 309 -9.34 5.99 0.50
CA GLY A 309 -8.79 7.31 0.25
C GLY A 309 -8.50 7.52 -1.22
N ASN A 310 -8.95 8.65 -1.76
CA ASN A 310 -8.80 8.97 -3.18
C ASN A 310 -9.49 7.97 -4.14
N PHE A 311 -10.60 7.35 -3.71
CA PHE A 311 -11.41 6.44 -4.55
C PHE A 311 -12.66 7.13 -5.09
N VAL A 312 -13.08 6.73 -6.30
CA VAL A 312 -14.43 6.97 -6.82
C VAL A 312 -15.33 5.81 -6.42
N VAL A 313 -16.49 6.11 -5.83
CA VAL A 313 -17.31 5.12 -5.15
C VAL A 313 -18.77 5.23 -5.60
N ASP A 314 -19.36 4.10 -6.00
CA ASP A 314 -20.78 3.98 -6.32
C ASP A 314 -21.44 2.82 -5.56
N ASP A 315 -22.69 2.50 -5.89
CA ASP A 315 -23.51 1.47 -5.27
C ASP A 315 -23.14 0.03 -5.64
N THR A 316 -22.52 -0.19 -6.81
CA THR A 316 -22.45 -1.52 -7.45
C THR A 316 -21.64 -2.54 -6.64
N SER A 317 -20.51 -2.12 -6.09
CA SER A 317 -19.64 -2.98 -5.27
C SER A 317 -20.34 -3.40 -3.98
N PHE A 318 -20.99 -2.46 -3.28
CA PHE A 318 -21.70 -2.70 -2.02
C PHE A 318 -22.93 -3.59 -2.21
N ALA A 319 -23.69 -3.39 -3.28
CA ALA A 319 -24.85 -4.22 -3.59
C ALA A 319 -24.47 -5.70 -3.76
N LYS A 320 -23.36 -5.97 -4.47
CA LYS A 320 -22.98 -7.32 -4.89
C LYS A 320 -22.16 -8.11 -3.89
N TYR A 321 -21.21 -7.48 -3.19
CA TYR A 321 -20.17 -8.24 -2.47
C TYR A 321 -20.08 -7.98 -0.97
N PHE A 322 -20.60 -6.85 -0.49
CA PHE A 322 -20.50 -6.49 0.93
C PHE A 322 -21.77 -6.92 1.69
N ASP A 323 -21.63 -7.96 2.52
CA ASP A 323 -22.72 -8.50 3.36
C ASP A 323 -22.49 -8.25 4.86
N GLY A 324 -21.22 -8.34 5.29
CA GLY A 324 -20.80 -8.24 6.69
C GLY A 324 -20.36 -6.84 7.12
N LEU A 325 -20.41 -5.86 6.23
CA LEU A 325 -19.85 -4.53 6.49
C LEU A 325 -20.57 -3.86 7.68
N ARG A 326 -19.80 -3.16 8.51
CA ARG A 326 -20.28 -2.43 9.70
C ARG A 326 -19.76 -1.00 9.74
N LYS A 327 -18.61 -0.75 9.10
CA LYS A 327 -17.95 0.55 9.13
C LYS A 327 -17.35 0.88 7.76
N ILE A 328 -17.61 2.09 7.29
CA ILE A 328 -16.94 2.69 6.15
C ILE A 328 -16.30 4.00 6.61
N VAL A 329 -15.04 4.22 6.24
CA VAL A 329 -14.37 5.51 6.43
C VAL A 329 -13.87 6.01 5.09
N PHE A 330 -14.29 7.21 4.71
CA PHE A 330 -13.72 7.92 3.58
C PHE A 330 -12.67 8.91 4.09
N THR A 331 -11.42 8.74 3.68
CA THR A 331 -10.41 9.80 3.82
C THR A 331 -10.65 10.85 2.71
N PRO A 332 -9.99 12.02 2.77
CA PRO A 332 -10.29 13.12 1.86
C PRO A 332 -10.22 12.70 0.39
N LYS A 333 -10.92 13.45 -0.47
CA LYS A 333 -10.83 13.33 -1.94
C LYS A 333 -11.40 12.04 -2.53
N CYS A 334 -12.04 11.18 -1.72
CA CYS A 334 -13.00 10.24 -2.26
C CYS A 334 -14.12 10.98 -3.02
N ALA A 335 -14.63 10.40 -4.10
CA ALA A 335 -15.68 10.98 -4.92
C ALA A 335 -16.94 10.09 -4.94
N ASP A 336 -18.09 10.71 -4.68
CA ASP A 336 -19.41 10.08 -4.67
C ASP A 336 -19.98 10.02 -6.10
N ALA A 337 -19.83 8.86 -6.76
CA ALA A 337 -20.40 8.60 -8.09
C ALA A 337 -21.82 8.00 -8.04
N GLY A 338 -22.53 8.18 -6.92
CA GLY A 338 -23.83 7.56 -6.67
C GLY A 338 -23.76 6.49 -5.57
N PHE A 339 -22.89 6.66 -4.58
CA PHE A 339 -22.76 5.77 -3.44
C PHE A 339 -24.10 5.65 -2.70
N VAL A 340 -24.56 4.41 -2.56
CA VAL A 340 -25.76 3.99 -1.85
C VAL A 340 -25.48 2.63 -1.24
N LEU A 341 -25.86 2.44 0.03
CA LEU A 341 -25.84 1.14 0.66
C LEU A 341 -27.10 0.36 0.29
N PRO A 342 -27.00 -0.94 -0.06
CA PRO A 342 -28.18 -1.78 -0.28
C PRO A 342 -29.00 -1.90 1.01
N GLU A 343 -30.28 -2.23 0.89
CA GLU A 343 -31.22 -2.33 2.02
C GLU A 343 -30.70 -3.20 3.17
N LYS A 344 -30.01 -4.31 2.86
CA LYS A 344 -29.42 -5.22 3.85
C LYS A 344 -28.37 -4.55 4.76
N LEU A 345 -27.71 -3.48 4.27
CA LEU A 345 -26.68 -2.71 4.98
C LEU A 345 -27.17 -1.34 5.47
N ASN A 346 -28.23 -0.79 4.87
CA ASN A 346 -28.75 0.52 5.22
C ASN A 346 -29.20 0.56 6.70
N GLY A 347 -28.76 1.59 7.43
CA GLY A 347 -29.00 1.70 8.88
C GLY A 347 -28.18 0.74 9.77
N LYS A 348 -27.36 -0.15 9.19
CA LYS A 348 -26.47 -1.07 9.94
C LYS A 348 -24.98 -0.73 9.83
N VAL A 349 -24.61 0.04 8.80
CA VAL A 349 -23.25 0.49 8.55
C VAL A 349 -23.09 1.91 9.05
N ASN A 350 -22.08 2.14 9.88
CA ASN A 350 -21.66 3.47 10.29
C ASN A 350 -20.71 4.06 9.24
N ILE A 351 -21.00 5.27 8.79
CA ILE A 351 -20.22 5.97 7.76
C ILE A 351 -19.48 7.13 8.43
N PHE A 352 -18.19 7.23 8.18
CA PHE A 352 -17.33 8.27 8.71
C PHE A 352 -16.54 8.96 7.60
N THR A 353 -16.18 10.22 7.82
CA THR A 353 -15.14 10.92 7.07
C THR A 353 -13.91 11.12 7.95
N ARG A 354 -12.76 11.32 7.32
CA ARG A 354 -11.54 11.77 7.98
C ARG A 354 -10.95 12.95 7.23
N PRO A 355 -10.49 14.03 7.90
CA PRO A 355 -9.93 15.21 7.22
C PRO A 355 -8.53 15.01 6.65
N THR A 356 -7.85 13.93 7.02
CA THR A 356 -6.47 13.63 6.63
C THR A 356 -6.38 12.26 5.99
N GLY A 357 -5.52 12.14 4.98
CA GLY A 357 -5.16 10.85 4.37
C GLY A 357 -4.50 9.87 5.34
N MET A 358 -4.31 8.65 4.87
CA MET A 358 -3.59 7.59 5.57
C MET A 358 -2.14 8.03 5.83
N GLY A 359 -1.55 7.54 6.93
CA GLY A 359 -0.17 7.85 7.31
C GLY A 359 0.04 9.22 7.94
N LYS A 360 -0.95 10.12 7.86
CA LYS A 360 -0.90 11.44 8.51
C LYS A 360 -1.53 11.37 9.92
N GLY A 361 -0.80 11.87 10.92
CA GLY A 361 -1.37 12.19 12.23
C GLY A 361 -2.41 13.28 12.04
N GLY A 362 -3.62 13.08 12.54
CA GLY A 362 -4.74 13.97 12.23
C GLY A 362 -5.99 13.61 13.02
N PRO A 363 -6.99 14.51 13.05
CA PRO A 363 -8.20 14.38 13.86
C PRO A 363 -8.92 13.05 13.65
N SER A 364 -9.65 12.65 14.70
CA SER A 364 -10.44 11.42 14.75
C SER A 364 -11.54 11.39 13.69
N GLU A 365 -11.97 10.18 13.33
CA GLU A 365 -13.08 9.93 12.41
C GLU A 365 -14.34 10.73 12.82
N VAL A 366 -14.96 11.41 11.86
CA VAL A 366 -16.17 12.21 12.04
C VAL A 366 -17.36 11.43 11.48
N SER A 367 -18.41 11.22 12.28
CA SER A 367 -19.62 10.54 11.80
C SER A 367 -20.33 11.41 10.76
N VAL A 368 -20.72 10.78 9.64
CA VAL A 368 -21.44 11.47 8.56
C VAL A 368 -22.88 11.76 8.97
N GLU A 369 -23.35 12.98 8.65
CA GLU A 369 -24.75 13.34 8.80
C GLU A 369 -25.62 12.57 7.80
N MET A 370 -26.67 11.92 8.32
CA MET A 370 -27.62 11.15 7.54
C MET A 370 -28.82 12.04 7.19
N VAL A 371 -29.09 12.23 5.90
CA VAL A 371 -30.24 13.01 5.42
C VAL A 371 -31.30 12.07 4.87
N SER A 372 -32.56 12.34 5.20
CA SER A 372 -33.72 11.54 4.79
C SER A 372 -34.69 12.30 3.89
N GLU A 373 -34.39 13.54 3.51
CA GLU A 373 -35.19 14.31 2.56
C GLU A 373 -34.52 14.29 1.19
N ALA A 374 -35.32 14.04 0.14
CA ALA A 374 -34.83 14.27 -1.22
C ALA A 374 -34.55 15.77 -1.36
N PRO A 375 -33.40 16.19 -1.92
CA PRO A 375 -33.20 17.60 -2.22
C PRO A 375 -34.36 18.08 -3.10
N ALA A 376 -35.01 19.17 -2.66
CA ALA A 376 -36.15 19.79 -3.31
C ALA A 376 -35.81 20.31 -4.72
#